data_AF-A0A4D8S4R3-F1
#
_entry.id   AF-A0A4D8S4R3-F1
#
_cell.length_a   1.000
_cell.length_b   1.000
_cell.length_c   1.000
_cell.angle_alpha   90.00
_cell.angle_beta   90.00
_cell.angle_gamma   90.00
#
_symmetry.space_group_name_H-M   'P 1'
#
loop_
_entity.id
_entity.type
_entity.pdbx_description
1 polymer ?
#
loop_
_entity_poly.entity_id
_entity_poly.type
_entity_poly.pdbx_seq_one_letter_code
_entity_poly.pdbx_strand_id
1 'polypeptide(L)'
;MLSEVKLESQGLIHGETWIKDNAYFTTIFLNNRPILEGKVSLPRFLGEDLYYVRNDGSATLLVQSPYGEPRKLAELGKILKFEKHEKGLLILGEDLLDKQAPSAPFITEKRKYRFDGRGLLRTRTSLYLVKGNDVVKVLGGDFDVTDFSTNGKRVVVSTTQPNDDLGLNALYELDLETGETRRITKEDGMIVAVAMNSDGDVAYLGHDKGKSPWAVREVIFPERGERYLCGNTCGSTVLTDVFDGAKERLVFLKNQVITLGQMGGEVNLYRISDRKVDKLTEGKQVVRLFDYDGNSLVYSFMTPEKPSLLFRGEVYDPDPNVKGLMPVRVSSKIEGWGIITGDKPTILFIHGGPHMAYGYGYFIEFQFFASNGFNVIYANPTGSQGYGEEFAKGCVGDWGGRDMAELLEFVEDARRQFNLTKRMGVTGGSYGGFMTNWIITHSEIFSAAVSERGISNLVSMCGTSDIGFWFNAVESGVDDPWNPENMEKLMRMSPIYYVGKVSTSTMFIHGEEDYRCPIEQAEQFHVALRSRGVESKLVRYQGDGHEHARRGRPDNMMHRLTIKLQWFKDHLT
;
A
#
# COMPACT_ATOMS: atom_id res chain seq x y z
N MET A 1 12.70 -11.20 -4.14
CA MET A 1 11.55 -10.38 -4.63
C MET A 1 12.06 -9.20 -5.44
N LEU A 2 11.55 -8.98 -6.65
CA LEU A 2 11.91 -7.81 -7.46
C LEU A 2 11.42 -6.53 -6.78
N SER A 3 12.31 -5.54 -6.63
CA SER A 3 12.01 -4.27 -5.94
C SER A 3 12.33 -3.01 -6.74
N GLU A 4 12.98 -3.16 -7.89
CA GLU A 4 13.28 -2.07 -8.82
C GLU A 4 13.29 -2.64 -10.23
N VAL A 5 12.76 -1.89 -11.20
CA VAL A 5 12.85 -2.19 -12.64
C VAL A 5 13.00 -0.86 -13.36
N LYS A 6 14.12 -0.66 -14.06
CA LYS A 6 14.42 0.61 -14.71
C LYS A 6 15.25 0.43 -15.98
N LEU A 7 14.88 1.15 -17.03
CA LEU A 7 15.66 1.24 -18.26
C LEU A 7 16.55 2.48 -18.19
N GLU A 8 17.85 2.26 -18.25
CA GLU A 8 18.86 3.30 -18.25
C GLU A 8 19.71 3.18 -19.52
N SER A 9 20.53 4.20 -19.81
CA SER A 9 21.40 4.21 -20.99
C SER A 9 22.38 3.01 -21.05
N GLN A 10 22.70 2.44 -19.89
CA GLN A 10 23.64 1.32 -19.74
C GLN A 10 22.95 -0.05 -19.83
N GLY A 11 21.61 -0.05 -19.91
CA GLY A 11 20.77 -1.24 -20.00
C GLY A 11 19.74 -1.32 -18.88
N LEU A 12 19.24 -2.53 -18.65
CA LEU A 12 18.21 -2.81 -17.67
C LEU A 12 18.83 -2.92 -16.27
N ILE A 13 18.36 -2.08 -15.36
CA ILE A 13 18.56 -2.24 -13.93
C ILE A 13 17.36 -2.96 -13.33
N HIS A 14 17.64 -3.97 -12.52
CA HIS A 14 16.63 -4.54 -11.62
C HIS A 14 17.20 -4.78 -10.22
N GLY A 15 16.35 -4.65 -9.21
CA GLY A 15 16.72 -4.88 -7.82
C GLY A 15 16.02 -6.13 -7.28
N GLU A 16 16.73 -6.93 -6.48
CA GLU A 16 16.18 -8.11 -5.81
C GLU A 16 16.35 -7.96 -4.31
N THR A 17 15.24 -7.78 -3.59
CA THR A 17 15.21 -7.73 -2.13
C THR A 17 15.08 -9.15 -1.55
N TRP A 18 15.88 -9.43 -0.52
CA TRP A 18 15.98 -10.69 0.22
C TRP A 18 16.18 -10.43 1.72
N ILE A 19 16.04 -11.48 2.53
CA ILE A 19 16.11 -11.41 4.00
C ILE A 19 17.31 -12.23 4.49
N LYS A 20 18.07 -11.68 5.43
CA LYS A 20 19.11 -12.40 6.19
C LYS A 20 19.26 -11.79 7.57
N ASP A 21 19.45 -12.63 8.58
CA ASP A 21 19.67 -12.21 9.97
C ASP A 21 18.62 -11.19 10.47
N ASN A 22 17.33 -11.45 10.15
CA ASN A 22 16.18 -10.60 10.49
C ASN A 22 16.23 -9.17 9.89
N ALA A 23 16.97 -8.98 8.80
CA ALA A 23 17.08 -7.71 8.08
C ALA A 23 16.88 -7.89 6.56
N TYR A 24 16.41 -6.82 5.92
CA TYR A 24 16.24 -6.75 4.47
C TYR A 24 17.52 -6.23 3.79
N PHE A 25 17.88 -6.88 2.70
CA PHE A 25 18.99 -6.50 1.82
C PHE A 25 18.49 -6.50 0.38
N THR A 26 19.17 -5.74 -0.47
CA THR A 26 18.87 -5.66 -1.90
C THR A 26 20.15 -5.84 -2.69
N THR A 27 20.10 -6.70 -3.69
CA THR A 27 21.13 -6.82 -4.73
C THR A 27 20.63 -6.11 -5.98
N ILE A 28 21.42 -5.18 -6.52
CA ILE A 28 21.10 -4.44 -7.75
C ILE A 28 21.88 -5.08 -8.89
N PHE A 29 21.18 -5.38 -9.98
CA PHE A 29 21.72 -5.96 -11.19
C PHE A 29 21.69 -4.97 -12.34
N LEU A 30 22.73 -4.99 -13.17
CA LEU A 30 22.76 -4.36 -14.49
C LEU A 30 22.92 -5.46 -15.54
N ASN A 31 21.92 -5.63 -16.41
CA ASN A 31 21.90 -6.67 -17.44
C ASN A 31 22.26 -8.07 -16.87
N ASN A 32 21.64 -8.45 -15.75
CA ASN A 32 21.88 -9.69 -14.98
C ASN A 32 23.21 -9.82 -14.25
N ARG A 33 24.04 -8.79 -14.23
CA ARG A 33 25.28 -8.80 -13.44
C ARG A 33 25.07 -8.01 -12.16
N PRO A 34 25.32 -8.59 -10.97
CA PRO A 34 25.22 -7.85 -9.73
C PRO A 34 26.27 -6.72 -9.72
N ILE A 35 25.85 -5.52 -9.38
CA ILE A 35 26.70 -4.32 -9.32
C ILE A 35 26.73 -3.67 -7.94
N LEU A 36 25.69 -3.86 -7.12
CA LEU A 36 25.62 -3.38 -5.74
C LEU A 36 24.90 -4.41 -4.88
N GLU A 37 25.26 -4.48 -3.61
CA GLU A 37 24.57 -5.28 -2.61
C GLU A 37 24.60 -4.56 -1.25
N GLY A 38 23.52 -4.69 -0.48
CA GLY A 38 23.42 -4.15 0.87
C GLY A 38 22.07 -3.53 1.14
N LYS A 39 22.00 -2.55 2.03
CA LYS A 39 20.80 -1.73 2.27
C LYS A 39 20.70 -0.59 1.25
N VAL A 40 20.71 -0.96 -0.03
CA VAL A 40 20.80 -0.01 -1.16
C VAL A 40 19.46 0.12 -1.89
N SER A 41 19.18 1.30 -2.44
CA SER A 41 17.95 1.61 -3.16
C SER A 41 18.13 2.74 -4.18
N LEU A 42 17.13 2.95 -5.05
CA LEU A 42 17.08 4.04 -6.03
C LEU A 42 18.33 4.10 -6.95
N PRO A 43 18.77 2.99 -7.57
CA PRO A 43 19.88 3.01 -8.51
C PRO A 43 19.52 3.81 -9.77
N ARG A 44 20.46 4.61 -10.28
CA ARG A 44 20.30 5.40 -11.50
C ARG A 44 21.63 5.71 -12.16
N PHE A 45 21.70 5.67 -13.48
CA PHE A 45 22.82 6.24 -14.22
C PHE A 45 22.53 7.68 -14.62
N LEU A 46 23.50 8.57 -14.40
CA LEU A 46 23.49 9.93 -14.95
C LEU A 46 24.81 10.15 -15.69
N GLY A 47 24.80 9.98 -17.00
CA GLY A 47 26.05 9.78 -17.75
C GLY A 47 26.61 8.40 -17.46
N GLU A 48 27.91 8.28 -17.21
CA GLU A 48 28.56 7.00 -16.86
C GLU A 48 28.52 6.68 -15.36
N ASP A 49 28.19 7.68 -14.53
CA ASP A 49 28.20 7.57 -13.08
C ASP A 49 26.93 6.89 -12.54
N LEU A 50 27.12 5.97 -11.59
CA LEU A 50 26.05 5.30 -10.87
C LEU A 50 25.71 6.07 -9.59
N TYR A 51 24.45 6.45 -9.45
CA TYR A 51 23.87 7.09 -8.27
C TYR A 51 22.99 6.08 -7.54
N TYR A 52 23.08 6.04 -6.21
CA TYR A 52 22.25 5.17 -5.39
C TYR A 52 22.19 5.66 -3.94
N VAL A 53 21.16 5.24 -3.22
CA VAL A 53 20.99 5.51 -1.79
C VAL A 53 21.42 4.31 -0.98
N ARG A 54 22.15 4.54 0.11
CA ARG A 54 22.49 3.53 1.13
C ARG A 54 21.83 3.90 2.46
N ASN A 55 21.22 2.93 3.13
CA ASN A 55 20.45 3.12 4.36
C ASN A 55 21.12 2.41 5.55
N ASP A 56 22.02 3.10 6.25
CA ASP A 56 22.78 2.59 7.40
C ASP A 56 22.47 3.41 8.66
N GLY A 57 21.19 3.56 8.98
CA GLY A 57 20.66 4.39 10.07
C GLY A 57 20.18 5.77 9.60
N SER A 58 20.86 6.35 8.62
CA SER A 58 20.43 7.49 7.81
C SER A 58 20.45 7.12 6.32
N ALA A 59 19.80 7.93 5.48
CA ALA A 59 19.81 7.75 4.04
C ALA A 59 20.93 8.60 3.41
N THR A 60 21.96 7.94 2.87
CA THR A 60 23.09 8.59 2.21
C THR A 60 23.00 8.40 0.69
N LEU A 61 22.97 9.50 -0.05
CA LEU A 61 23.08 9.47 -1.52
C LEU A 61 24.55 9.45 -1.93
N LEU A 62 24.89 8.48 -2.76
CA LEU A 62 26.25 8.21 -3.24
C LEU A 62 26.29 8.30 -4.75
N VAL A 63 27.46 8.68 -5.26
CA VAL A 63 27.82 8.60 -6.68
C VAL A 63 29.09 7.78 -6.83
N GLN A 64 29.15 6.93 -7.85
CA GLN A 64 30.29 6.08 -8.15
C GLN A 64 30.58 6.11 -9.65
N SER A 65 31.76 6.62 -10.01
CA SER A 65 32.27 6.57 -11.38
C SER A 65 32.78 5.17 -11.72
N PRO A 66 32.91 4.81 -13.01
CA PRO A 66 33.48 3.53 -13.42
C PRO A 66 34.84 3.28 -12.76
N TYR A 67 34.98 2.15 -12.05
CA TYR A 67 36.19 1.76 -11.30
C TYR A 67 36.60 2.70 -10.15
N GLY A 68 35.78 3.69 -9.81
CA GLY A 68 36.01 4.62 -8.71
C GLY A 68 35.40 4.15 -7.39
N GLU A 69 35.88 4.73 -6.30
CA GLU A 69 35.27 4.57 -4.97
C GLU A 69 33.99 5.42 -4.86
N PRO A 70 32.95 4.94 -4.14
CA PRO A 70 31.74 5.72 -3.90
C PRO A 70 32.01 7.02 -3.14
N ARG A 71 31.47 8.14 -3.63
CA ARG A 71 31.54 9.45 -2.98
C ARG A 71 30.16 9.90 -2.50
N LYS A 72 30.09 10.39 -1.27
CA LYS A 72 28.88 10.97 -0.67
C LYS A 72 28.52 12.31 -1.32
N LEU A 73 27.23 12.47 -1.67
CA LEU A 73 26.64 13.71 -2.16
C LEU A 73 25.73 14.38 -1.15
N ALA A 74 24.89 13.59 -0.47
CA ALA A 74 23.95 14.09 0.53
C ALA A 74 23.69 13.03 1.58
N GLU A 75 23.32 13.47 2.78
CA GLU A 75 22.80 12.60 3.84
C GLU A 75 21.58 13.26 4.45
N LEU A 76 20.49 12.52 4.52
CA LEU A 76 19.19 12.94 5.02
C LEU A 76 18.63 11.84 5.93
N GLY A 77 17.56 12.14 6.68
CA GLY A 77 16.86 11.13 7.47
C GLY A 77 16.24 10.05 6.57
N LYS A 78 15.68 10.47 5.43
CA LYS A 78 15.18 9.60 4.36
C LYS A 78 15.42 10.24 3.00
N ILE A 79 15.62 9.40 1.98
CA ILE A 79 15.64 9.80 0.57
C ILE A 79 14.64 8.94 -0.19
N LEU A 80 13.65 9.59 -0.81
CA LEU A 80 12.51 8.93 -1.45
C LEU A 80 12.60 8.92 -2.97
N LYS A 81 13.21 9.95 -3.56
CA LYS A 81 13.36 10.15 -5.00
C LYS A 81 14.47 11.18 -5.27
N PHE A 82 15.17 11.07 -6.39
CA PHE A 82 16.07 12.12 -6.85
C PHE A 82 16.09 12.23 -8.39
N GLU A 83 16.24 13.45 -8.89
CA GLU A 83 16.22 13.76 -10.32
C GLU A 83 17.26 14.84 -10.67
N LYS A 84 17.82 14.76 -11.89
CA LYS A 84 18.80 15.74 -12.37
C LYS A 84 18.09 17.02 -12.84
N HIS A 85 18.65 18.16 -12.43
CA HIS A 85 18.26 19.49 -12.85
C HIS A 85 19.50 20.26 -13.36
N GLU A 86 19.34 21.27 -14.20
CA GLU A 86 20.47 22.07 -14.70
C GLU A 86 21.22 22.79 -13.56
N LYS A 87 20.51 23.11 -12.48
CA LYS A 87 21.05 23.75 -11.26
C LYS A 87 21.66 22.76 -10.25
N GLY A 88 21.62 21.45 -10.50
CA GLY A 88 22.11 20.43 -9.56
C GLY A 88 21.24 19.17 -9.47
N LEU A 89 21.30 18.45 -8.35
CA LEU A 89 20.50 17.24 -8.14
C LEU A 89 19.36 17.53 -7.15
N LEU A 90 18.11 17.35 -7.58
CA LEU A 90 16.95 17.48 -6.71
C LEU A 90 16.73 16.19 -5.93
N ILE A 91 16.43 16.31 -4.64
CA ILE A 91 16.19 15.19 -3.73
C ILE A 91 14.87 15.43 -3.00
N LEU A 92 13.97 14.45 -3.04
CA LEU A 92 12.83 14.36 -2.15
C LEU A 92 13.22 13.56 -0.91
N GLY A 93 13.12 14.15 0.28
CA GLY A 93 13.57 13.49 1.50
C GLY A 93 13.06 14.12 2.79
N GLU A 94 13.45 13.56 3.93
CA GLU A 94 13.16 14.09 5.27
C GLU A 94 14.44 14.53 5.96
N ASP A 95 14.36 15.57 6.80
CA ASP A 95 15.52 16.02 7.59
C ASP A 95 16.09 14.89 8.46
N LEU A 96 17.40 14.95 8.69
CA LEU A 96 18.06 14.11 9.68
C LEU A 96 17.63 14.57 11.08
N LEU A 97 17.10 13.66 11.89
CA LEU A 97 16.75 13.97 13.28
C LEU A 97 17.99 14.07 14.16
N ASP A 98 17.98 15.00 15.10
CA ASP A 98 18.96 15.03 16.19
C ASP A 98 18.91 13.74 17.00
N LYS A 99 20.07 13.25 17.46
CA LYS A 99 20.17 11.97 18.18
C LYS A 99 19.32 11.91 19.46
N GLN A 100 19.04 13.05 20.08
CA GLN A 100 18.19 13.14 21.28
C GLN A 100 16.70 13.32 20.96
N ALA A 101 16.35 13.65 19.72
CA ALA A 101 14.97 13.93 19.33
C ALA A 101 14.02 12.75 19.62
N PRO A 102 14.39 11.46 19.43
CA PRO A 102 13.50 10.34 19.72
C PRO A 102 13.06 10.25 21.19
N SER A 103 13.93 10.63 22.14
CA SER A 103 13.65 10.53 23.59
C SER A 103 13.06 11.81 24.19
N ALA A 104 13.13 12.94 23.48
CA ALA A 104 12.54 14.19 23.93
C ALA A 104 10.99 14.13 23.86
N PRO A 105 10.26 14.74 24.82
CA PRO A 105 8.82 14.90 24.73
C PRO A 105 8.40 15.51 23.37
N PHE A 106 7.32 15.00 22.80
CA PHE A 106 6.72 15.53 21.59
C PHE A 106 5.55 16.45 21.96
N ILE A 107 5.62 17.71 21.54
CA ILE A 107 4.61 18.73 21.82
C ILE A 107 4.01 19.16 20.48
N THR A 108 2.68 19.20 20.40
CA THR A 108 1.96 19.59 19.19
C THR A 108 0.66 20.31 19.55
N GLU A 109 0.23 21.21 18.67
CA GLU A 109 -1.10 21.84 18.66
C GLU A 109 -1.93 21.36 17.46
N LYS A 110 -1.41 20.42 16.66
CA LYS A 110 -2.01 19.89 15.43
C LYS A 110 -2.74 18.57 15.69
N ARG A 111 -3.86 18.34 14.98
CA ARG A 111 -4.58 17.05 14.92
C ARG A 111 -3.75 15.96 14.27
N LYS A 112 -3.01 16.28 13.21
CA LYS A 112 -2.10 15.32 12.54
C LYS A 112 -0.70 15.44 13.14
N TYR A 113 -0.40 14.56 14.10
CA TYR A 113 0.85 14.58 14.86
C TYR A 113 1.68 13.31 14.75
N ARG A 114 1.11 12.25 14.18
CA ARG A 114 1.76 10.97 13.93
C ARG A 114 1.26 10.38 12.62
N PHE A 115 2.03 9.46 12.05
CA PHE A 115 1.62 8.71 10.87
C PHE A 115 2.25 7.32 10.87
N ASP A 116 1.49 6.31 10.47
CA ASP A 116 1.99 4.94 10.43
C ASP A 116 3.22 4.80 9.52
N GLY A 117 4.24 4.07 9.99
CA GLY A 117 5.54 3.96 9.30
C GLY A 117 6.42 5.21 9.35
N ARG A 118 5.96 6.33 9.93
CA ARG A 118 6.77 7.54 10.20
C ARG A 118 6.97 7.81 11.69
N GLY A 119 6.06 7.35 12.53
CA GLY A 119 6.06 7.66 13.95
C GLY A 119 5.46 9.03 14.24
N LEU A 120 5.93 9.67 15.31
CA LEU A 120 5.60 11.07 15.61
C LEU A 120 6.22 11.97 14.53
N LEU A 121 5.43 12.91 13.99
CA LEU A 121 5.81 13.76 12.86
C LEU A 121 6.75 14.88 13.31
N ARG A 122 7.99 14.51 13.62
CA ARG A 122 9.07 15.43 14.02
C ARG A 122 9.67 16.19 12.84
N THR A 123 9.57 15.64 11.64
CA THR A 123 10.04 16.24 10.39
C THR A 123 8.99 16.07 9.29
N ARG A 124 9.13 16.85 8.23
CA ARG A 124 8.29 16.79 7.03
C ARG A 124 9.12 16.43 5.81
N THR A 125 8.49 15.77 4.85
CA THR A 125 9.10 15.52 3.55
C THR A 125 9.23 16.84 2.81
N SER A 126 10.44 17.14 2.34
CA SER A 126 10.82 18.40 1.72
C SER A 126 11.59 18.13 0.43
N LEU A 127 11.72 19.16 -0.41
CA LEU A 127 12.57 19.13 -1.59
C LEU A 127 13.90 19.82 -1.30
N TYR A 128 14.99 19.16 -1.66
CA TYR A 128 16.36 19.64 -1.51
C TYR A 128 17.05 19.72 -2.87
N LEU A 129 18.05 20.57 -2.98
CA LEU A 129 18.89 20.74 -4.14
C LEU A 129 20.35 20.60 -3.73
N VAL A 130 21.05 19.64 -4.34
CA VAL A 130 22.49 19.45 -4.17
C VAL A 130 23.24 20.27 -5.22
N LYS A 131 24.04 21.23 -4.76
CA LYS A 131 24.87 22.13 -5.58
C LYS A 131 26.32 21.98 -5.16
N GLY A 132 27.11 21.25 -5.94
CA GLY A 132 28.49 20.92 -5.55
C GLY A 132 28.49 20.08 -4.27
N ASN A 133 28.96 20.65 -3.16
CA ASN A 133 28.97 20.01 -1.84
C ASN A 133 27.83 20.49 -0.91
N ASP A 134 27.03 21.47 -1.35
CA ASP A 134 25.97 22.05 -0.52
C ASP A 134 24.64 21.32 -0.77
N VAL A 135 23.92 21.04 0.31
CA VAL A 135 22.55 20.49 0.28
C VAL A 135 21.61 21.56 0.82
N VAL A 136 20.81 22.16 -0.07
CA VAL A 136 19.93 23.28 0.27
C VAL A 136 18.48 22.81 0.23
N LYS A 137 17.72 23.03 1.31
CA LYS A 137 16.26 22.83 1.30
C LYS A 137 15.61 23.94 0.47
N VAL A 138 15.02 23.59 -0.67
CA VAL A 138 14.42 24.55 -1.61
C VAL A 138 12.90 24.67 -1.46
N LEU A 139 12.26 23.66 -0.89
CA LEU A 139 10.84 23.72 -0.55
C LEU A 139 10.56 22.84 0.67
N GLY A 140 9.93 23.41 1.70
CA GLY A 140 9.49 22.70 2.89
C GLY A 140 8.74 23.63 3.85
N GLY A 141 8.04 23.05 4.82
CA GLY A 141 7.21 23.79 5.78
C GLY A 141 6.35 22.84 6.61
N ASP A 142 5.22 23.31 7.12
CA ASP A 142 4.22 22.48 7.81
C ASP A 142 3.31 21.72 6.84
N PHE A 143 3.92 21.09 5.83
CA PHE A 143 3.27 20.25 4.83
C PHE A 143 4.31 19.27 4.27
N ASP A 144 3.85 18.17 3.66
CA ASP A 144 4.73 17.21 3.00
C ASP A 144 4.78 17.50 1.49
N VAL A 145 5.99 17.57 0.91
CA VAL A 145 6.18 17.35 -0.52
C VAL A 145 6.03 15.85 -0.77
N THR A 146 5.03 15.45 -1.56
CA THR A 146 4.66 14.02 -1.71
C THR A 146 5.26 13.37 -2.94
N ASP A 147 5.47 14.13 -4.02
CA ASP A 147 6.20 13.70 -5.21
C ASP A 147 6.68 14.95 -5.99
N PHE A 148 7.58 14.77 -6.95
CA PHE A 148 7.98 15.83 -7.87
C PHE A 148 8.41 15.27 -9.23
N SER A 149 8.39 16.12 -10.26
CA SER A 149 8.90 15.78 -11.60
C SER A 149 9.62 16.98 -12.22
N THR A 150 10.62 16.70 -13.07
CA THR A 150 11.39 17.74 -13.77
C THR A 150 11.85 17.25 -15.14
N ASN A 151 11.91 18.16 -16.11
CA ASN A 151 12.57 17.95 -17.40
C ASN A 151 14.01 18.52 -17.44
N GLY A 152 14.56 18.90 -16.28
CA GLY A 152 15.87 19.51 -16.14
C GLY A 152 15.86 21.05 -16.05
N LYS A 153 14.73 21.70 -16.36
CA LYS A 153 14.54 23.16 -16.28
C LYS A 153 13.30 23.56 -15.48
N ARG A 154 12.18 22.91 -15.77
CA ARG A 154 10.90 23.06 -15.08
C ARG A 154 10.85 22.08 -13.91
N VAL A 155 10.30 22.50 -12.78
CA VAL A 155 10.05 21.63 -11.63
C VAL A 155 8.60 21.73 -11.24
N VAL A 156 7.93 20.58 -11.15
CA VAL A 156 6.57 20.47 -10.62
C VAL A 156 6.59 19.58 -9.40
N VAL A 157 5.95 20.04 -8.33
CA VAL A 157 5.86 19.37 -7.04
C VAL A 157 4.40 19.08 -6.71
N SER A 158 4.16 17.92 -6.10
CA SER A 158 2.94 17.60 -5.39
C SER A 158 3.16 17.89 -3.91
N THR A 159 2.27 18.66 -3.28
CA THR A 159 2.38 18.98 -1.84
C THR A 159 1.05 18.73 -1.14
N THR A 160 1.09 18.35 0.13
CA THR A 160 -0.10 18.36 0.97
C THR A 160 -0.49 19.78 1.36
N GLN A 161 -1.68 19.93 1.93
CA GLN A 161 -2.07 21.20 2.54
C GLN A 161 -1.27 21.48 3.82
N PRO A 162 -1.02 22.74 4.16
CA PRO A 162 -0.46 23.09 5.46
C PRO A 162 -1.46 22.84 6.60
N ASN A 163 -0.97 22.71 7.84
CA ASN A 163 -1.76 22.48 9.07
C ASN A 163 -2.32 21.05 9.20
N ASP A 164 -3.57 20.91 9.67
CA ASP A 164 -4.26 19.62 9.90
C ASP A 164 -4.62 18.93 8.57
N ASP A 165 -3.57 18.63 7.81
CA ASP A 165 -3.57 18.00 6.51
C ASP A 165 -4.38 16.70 6.52
N LEU A 166 -5.33 16.63 5.60
CA LEU A 166 -6.20 15.48 5.39
C LEU A 166 -5.62 14.46 4.40
N GLY A 167 -4.35 14.64 4.02
CA GLY A 167 -3.70 13.87 2.96
C GLY A 167 -4.16 14.28 1.55
N LEU A 168 -4.77 15.45 1.39
CA LEU A 168 -5.11 15.99 0.09
C LEU A 168 -3.91 16.74 -0.50
N ASN A 169 -3.72 16.59 -1.80
CA ASN A 169 -2.59 17.14 -2.54
C ASN A 169 -3.03 18.03 -3.71
N ALA A 170 -2.14 18.94 -4.06
CA ALA A 170 -2.22 19.77 -5.26
C ALA A 170 -0.85 19.86 -5.94
N LEU A 171 -0.85 20.12 -7.25
CA LEU A 171 0.37 20.35 -8.02
C LEU A 171 0.71 21.83 -8.07
N TYR A 172 2.01 22.10 -7.98
CA TYR A 172 2.57 23.42 -8.10
C TYR A 172 3.81 23.39 -8.99
N GLU A 173 3.97 24.40 -9.82
CA GLU A 173 5.26 24.73 -10.43
C GLU A 173 6.11 25.47 -9.41
N LEU A 174 7.38 25.08 -9.28
CA LEU A 174 8.33 25.65 -8.33
C LEU A 174 9.42 26.43 -9.06
N ASP A 175 9.60 27.69 -8.68
CA ASP A 175 10.78 28.47 -9.02
C ASP A 175 11.92 28.16 -8.04
N LEU A 176 13.01 27.56 -8.53
CA LEU A 176 14.16 27.18 -7.70
C LEU A 176 15.08 28.34 -7.28
N GLU A 177 14.93 29.53 -7.86
CA GLU A 177 15.67 30.73 -7.46
C GLU A 177 14.97 31.47 -6.33
N THR A 178 13.66 31.67 -6.46
CA THR A 178 12.89 32.44 -5.48
C THR A 178 12.26 31.57 -4.39
N GLY A 179 12.04 30.28 -4.67
CA GLY A 179 11.25 29.38 -3.81
C GLY A 179 9.74 29.58 -3.97
N GLU A 180 9.29 30.45 -4.87
CA GLU A 180 7.88 30.71 -5.11
C GLU A 180 7.20 29.56 -5.85
N THR A 181 5.94 29.31 -5.53
CA THR A 181 5.14 28.24 -6.13
C THR A 181 3.90 28.78 -6.84
N ARG A 182 3.60 28.26 -8.03
CA ARG A 182 2.38 28.56 -8.79
C ARG A 182 1.52 27.30 -8.93
N ARG A 183 0.29 27.35 -8.42
CA ARG A 183 -0.64 26.20 -8.45
C ARG A 183 -1.02 25.84 -9.90
N ILE A 184 -1.07 24.53 -10.18
CA ILE A 184 -1.43 23.93 -11.48
C ILE A 184 -2.80 23.25 -11.41
N THR A 185 -3.10 22.48 -10.36
CA THR A 185 -4.40 21.81 -10.20
C THR A 185 -5.49 22.81 -9.82
N LYS A 186 -6.72 22.59 -10.30
CA LYS A 186 -7.87 23.44 -9.96
C LYS A 186 -8.45 23.10 -8.58
N GLU A 187 -8.69 21.82 -8.36
CA GLU A 187 -9.23 21.28 -7.12
C GLU A 187 -8.17 20.49 -6.36
N ASP A 188 -8.43 20.23 -5.08
CA ASP A 188 -7.63 19.33 -4.25
C ASP A 188 -8.15 17.89 -4.35
N GLY A 189 -7.25 16.92 -4.24
CA GLY A 189 -7.63 15.51 -4.22
C GLY A 189 -6.46 14.62 -3.84
N MET A 190 -6.38 13.42 -4.39
CA MET A 190 -5.29 12.50 -4.15
C MET A 190 -4.40 12.44 -5.38
N ILE A 191 -3.10 12.70 -5.20
CA ILE A 191 -2.08 12.55 -6.23
C ILE A 191 -1.11 11.47 -5.77
N VAL A 192 -1.01 10.38 -6.52
CA VAL A 192 -0.17 9.23 -6.13
C VAL A 192 1.13 9.14 -6.92
N ALA A 193 1.18 9.72 -8.12
CA ALA A 193 2.40 9.81 -8.92
C ALA A 193 2.32 11.00 -9.89
N VAL A 194 3.44 11.65 -10.14
CA VAL A 194 3.59 12.77 -11.08
C VAL A 194 4.66 12.44 -12.12
N ALA A 195 4.38 12.74 -13.38
CA ALA A 195 5.36 12.61 -14.46
C ALA A 195 5.33 13.85 -15.37
N MET A 196 6.49 14.15 -15.97
CA MET A 196 6.67 15.26 -16.89
C MET A 196 7.48 14.76 -18.09
N ASN A 197 7.09 15.14 -19.30
CA ASN A 197 7.87 14.82 -20.50
C ASN A 197 8.98 15.86 -20.75
N SER A 198 9.78 15.65 -21.80
CA SER A 198 10.85 16.57 -22.19
C SER A 198 10.37 17.99 -22.52
N ASP A 199 9.16 18.12 -23.06
CA ASP A 199 8.57 19.40 -23.48
C ASP A 199 8.01 20.20 -22.29
N GLY A 200 7.99 19.59 -21.09
CA GLY A 200 7.48 20.20 -19.87
C GLY A 200 5.99 19.96 -19.63
N ASP A 201 5.32 19.14 -20.45
CA ASP A 201 3.93 18.74 -20.22
C ASP A 201 3.82 17.78 -19.04
N VAL A 202 2.75 17.92 -18.26
CA VAL A 202 2.59 17.25 -16.97
C VAL A 202 1.36 16.35 -16.97
N ALA A 203 1.53 15.16 -16.42
CA ALA A 203 0.43 14.25 -16.08
C ALA A 203 0.58 13.78 -14.63
N TYR A 204 -0.55 13.53 -13.97
CA TYR A 204 -0.55 12.88 -12.67
C TYR A 204 -1.57 11.75 -12.61
N LEU A 205 -1.29 10.77 -11.75
CA LEU A 205 -2.16 9.65 -11.43
C LEU A 205 -2.89 10.00 -10.13
N GLY A 206 -4.22 9.97 -10.15
CA GLY A 206 -4.99 10.37 -8.98
C GLY A 206 -6.45 10.75 -9.28
N HIS A 207 -7.02 11.55 -8.39
CA HIS A 207 -8.33 12.19 -8.58
C HIS A 207 -8.33 13.58 -7.93
N ASP A 208 -9.28 14.42 -8.27
CA ASP A 208 -9.48 15.77 -7.73
C ASP A 208 -10.85 15.94 -7.05
N LYS A 209 -11.43 14.82 -6.61
CA LYS A 209 -12.74 14.73 -5.92
C LYS A 209 -12.68 14.96 -4.40
N GLY A 210 -11.75 15.80 -3.92
CA GLY A 210 -11.62 16.12 -2.49
C GLY A 210 -11.49 14.87 -1.59
N LYS A 211 -12.20 14.85 -0.46
CA LYS A 211 -12.19 13.76 0.54
C LYS A 211 -13.05 12.57 0.10
N SER A 212 -12.67 11.92 -0.99
CA SER A 212 -13.39 10.77 -1.53
C SER A 212 -12.43 9.58 -1.70
N PRO A 213 -12.10 8.83 -0.64
CA PRO A 213 -11.12 7.74 -0.72
C PRO A 213 -11.55 6.58 -1.65
N TRP A 214 -12.84 6.47 -1.96
CA TRP A 214 -13.40 5.54 -2.95
C TRP A 214 -13.24 6.01 -4.41
N ALA A 215 -12.84 7.26 -4.64
CA ALA A 215 -12.84 7.84 -5.98
C ALA A 215 -11.95 7.05 -6.92
N VAL A 216 -12.49 6.78 -8.11
CA VAL A 216 -11.72 6.14 -9.18
C VAL A 216 -10.58 7.04 -9.59
N ARG A 217 -9.39 6.46 -9.72
CA ARG A 217 -8.20 7.18 -10.15
C ARG A 217 -8.14 7.22 -11.67
N GLU A 218 -7.68 8.34 -12.19
CA GLU A 218 -7.47 8.62 -13.61
C GLU A 218 -6.03 9.09 -13.83
N VAL A 219 -5.60 9.09 -15.09
CA VAL A 219 -4.45 9.90 -15.52
C VAL A 219 -4.98 11.26 -15.97
N ILE A 220 -4.53 12.32 -15.32
CA ILE A 220 -5.03 13.69 -15.52
C ILE A 220 -3.90 14.57 -16.03
N PHE A 221 -4.17 15.29 -17.12
CA PHE A 221 -3.31 16.31 -17.70
C PHE A 221 -3.87 17.69 -17.31
N PRO A 222 -3.45 18.28 -16.18
CA PRO A 222 -4.14 19.42 -15.59
C PRO A 222 -4.11 20.67 -16.48
N GLU A 223 -3.02 20.91 -17.21
CA GLU A 223 -2.86 22.08 -18.08
C GLU A 223 -3.63 21.94 -19.40
N ARG A 224 -3.85 20.69 -19.85
CA ARG A 224 -4.64 20.38 -21.06
C ARG A 224 -6.13 20.20 -20.78
N GLY A 225 -6.50 19.95 -19.52
CA GLY A 225 -7.86 19.58 -19.14
C GLY A 225 -8.30 18.19 -19.64
N GLU A 226 -7.34 17.30 -19.93
CA GLU A 226 -7.62 15.96 -20.44
C GLU A 226 -7.54 14.91 -19.32
N ARG A 227 -8.33 13.84 -19.46
CA ARG A 227 -8.44 12.74 -18.48
C ARG A 227 -8.59 11.41 -19.19
N TYR A 228 -7.95 10.39 -18.63
CA TYR A 228 -7.97 9.05 -19.19
C TYR A 228 -8.10 8.01 -18.09
N LEU A 229 -9.06 7.10 -18.26
CA LEU A 229 -9.25 5.93 -17.42
C LEU A 229 -8.58 4.70 -18.06
N CYS A 230 -7.76 4.00 -17.29
CA CYS A 230 -7.09 2.77 -17.68
C CYS A 230 -7.68 1.60 -16.87
N GLY A 231 -8.51 0.76 -17.49
CA GLY A 231 -9.30 -0.25 -16.79
C GLY A 231 -10.53 0.37 -16.10
N ASN A 232 -10.83 -0.07 -14.88
CA ASN A 232 -11.88 0.50 -14.02
C ASN A 232 -11.32 1.47 -12.97
N THR A 233 -10.01 1.48 -12.76
CA THR A 233 -9.26 2.50 -12.02
C THR A 233 -7.80 2.46 -12.44
N CYS A 234 -7.18 3.63 -12.63
CA CYS A 234 -5.75 3.70 -12.89
C CYS A 234 -4.95 3.37 -11.61
N GLY A 235 -3.75 2.82 -11.78
CA GLY A 235 -2.94 2.30 -10.68
C GLY A 235 -3.30 0.86 -10.28
N SER A 236 -2.93 0.49 -9.07
CA SER A 236 -3.11 -0.84 -8.49
C SER A 236 -3.53 -0.75 -7.03
N THR A 237 -4.67 -1.36 -6.72
CA THR A 237 -5.13 -1.61 -5.35
C THR A 237 -5.22 -3.09 -5.02
N VAL A 238 -4.79 -3.94 -5.96
CA VAL A 238 -4.72 -5.39 -5.73
C VAL A 238 -3.58 -5.68 -4.76
N LEU A 239 -3.94 -6.23 -3.62
CA LEU A 239 -3.02 -6.47 -2.51
C LEU A 239 -2.14 -7.70 -2.75
N THR A 240 -1.05 -7.73 -2.00
CA THR A 240 -0.13 -8.86 -1.82
C THR A 240 0.53 -8.72 -0.45
N ASP A 241 1.16 -9.78 0.06
CA ASP A 241 1.98 -9.77 1.27
C ASP A 241 3.48 -9.98 1.00
N VAL A 242 3.91 -9.87 -0.28
CA VAL A 242 5.33 -9.87 -0.62
C VAL A 242 5.97 -8.52 -0.29
N PHE A 243 7.26 -8.53 0.04
CA PHE A 243 8.05 -7.37 0.45
C PHE A 243 8.71 -6.67 -0.76
N ASP A 244 7.96 -6.48 -1.85
CA ASP A 244 8.50 -6.02 -3.15
C ASP A 244 8.80 -4.52 -3.24
N GLY A 245 8.53 -3.71 -2.22
CA GLY A 245 8.87 -2.29 -2.31
C GLY A 245 7.93 -1.44 -3.19
N ALA A 246 7.07 -2.05 -4.01
CA ALA A 246 6.47 -1.38 -5.17
C ALA A 246 5.61 -0.16 -4.82
N LYS A 247 5.72 0.88 -5.65
CA LYS A 247 4.96 2.14 -5.57
C LYS A 247 4.31 2.43 -6.90
N GLU A 248 3.23 3.20 -6.86
CA GLU A 248 2.59 3.72 -8.07
C GLU A 248 3.57 4.57 -8.89
N ARG A 249 3.49 4.47 -10.22
CA ARG A 249 4.38 5.16 -11.14
C ARG A 249 3.64 5.59 -12.39
N LEU A 250 4.08 6.71 -12.96
CA LEU A 250 3.79 7.15 -14.31
C LEU A 250 5.09 7.30 -15.08
N VAL A 251 5.12 6.84 -16.33
CA VAL A 251 6.20 7.14 -17.27
C VAL A 251 5.62 8.02 -18.37
N PHE A 252 6.10 9.26 -18.49
CA PHE A 252 5.67 10.20 -19.50
C PHE A 252 6.82 10.54 -20.44
N LEU A 253 6.80 9.96 -21.64
CA LEU A 253 7.85 10.12 -22.63
C LEU A 253 7.25 10.60 -23.96
N LYS A 254 7.79 11.71 -24.50
CA LYS A 254 7.26 12.38 -25.69
C LYS A 254 5.75 12.67 -25.51
N ASN A 255 4.88 12.14 -26.36
CA ASN A 255 3.43 12.28 -26.30
C ASN A 255 2.73 11.05 -25.69
N GLN A 256 3.45 10.16 -24.99
CA GLN A 256 2.91 8.90 -24.47
C GLN A 256 3.04 8.80 -22.96
N VAL A 257 1.96 8.39 -22.29
CA VAL A 257 1.98 8.02 -20.86
C VAL A 257 1.76 6.52 -20.71
N ILE A 258 2.65 5.85 -19.99
CA ILE A 258 2.50 4.46 -19.57
C ILE A 258 2.14 4.42 -18.08
N THR A 259 1.11 3.64 -17.75
CA THR A 259 0.60 3.51 -16.38
C THR A 259 0.03 2.11 -16.14
N LEU A 260 -0.20 1.78 -14.87
CA LEU A 260 -1.00 0.62 -14.48
C LEU A 260 -2.50 0.96 -14.59
N GLY A 261 -3.29 -0.06 -14.89
CA GLY A 261 -4.75 -0.01 -14.80
C GLY A 261 -5.30 -1.32 -14.24
N GLN A 262 -6.28 -1.21 -13.38
CA GLN A 262 -6.90 -2.35 -12.70
C GLN A 262 -8.29 -2.63 -13.24
N MET A 263 -8.59 -3.91 -13.43
CA MET A 263 -9.93 -4.39 -13.76
C MET A 263 -10.20 -5.64 -12.91
N GLY A 264 -11.11 -5.51 -11.95
CA GLY A 264 -11.34 -6.54 -10.93
C GLY A 264 -10.05 -6.86 -10.17
N GLY A 265 -9.74 -8.16 -10.06
CA GLY A 265 -8.51 -8.69 -9.45
C GLY A 265 -7.26 -8.71 -10.34
N GLU A 266 -7.29 -8.09 -11.53
CA GLU A 266 -6.16 -8.03 -12.47
C GLU A 266 -5.58 -6.61 -12.59
N VAL A 267 -4.27 -6.52 -12.78
CA VAL A 267 -3.57 -5.24 -13.02
C VAL A 267 -2.65 -5.39 -14.21
N ASN A 268 -2.82 -4.50 -15.19
CA ASN A 268 -2.13 -4.54 -16.47
C ASN A 268 -1.57 -3.16 -16.83
N LEU A 269 -0.67 -3.13 -17.82
CA LEU A 269 -0.12 -1.89 -18.36
C LEU A 269 -1.02 -1.31 -19.44
N TYR A 270 -1.11 0.00 -19.46
CA TYR A 270 -1.83 0.78 -20.44
C TYR A 270 -0.96 1.90 -20.98
N ARG A 271 -1.17 2.25 -22.25
CA ARG A 271 -0.57 3.40 -22.92
C ARG A 271 -1.64 4.40 -23.28
N ILE A 272 -1.40 5.65 -22.94
CA ILE A 272 -2.17 6.80 -23.41
C ILE A 272 -1.33 7.50 -24.48
N SER A 273 -1.85 7.57 -25.71
CA SER A 273 -1.21 8.27 -26.83
C SER A 273 -2.25 8.72 -27.84
N ASP A 274 -2.09 9.89 -28.43
CA ASP A 274 -3.01 10.45 -29.43
C ASP A 274 -4.48 10.41 -28.97
N ARG A 275 -4.71 10.75 -27.69
CA ARG A 275 -6.01 10.74 -27.01
C ARG A 275 -6.71 9.37 -26.97
N LYS A 276 -5.96 8.28 -27.13
CA LYS A 276 -6.45 6.90 -27.03
C LYS A 276 -5.76 6.16 -25.89
N VAL A 277 -6.46 5.17 -25.34
CA VAL A 277 -5.97 4.27 -24.30
C VAL A 277 -5.84 2.86 -24.89
N ASP A 278 -4.62 2.35 -24.97
CA ASP A 278 -4.31 0.99 -25.42
C ASP A 278 -3.91 0.12 -24.22
N LYS A 279 -4.45 -1.10 -24.12
CA LYS A 279 -3.98 -2.10 -23.16
C LYS A 279 -2.73 -2.78 -23.72
N LEU A 280 -1.64 -2.82 -22.95
CA LEU A 280 -0.34 -3.35 -23.38
C LEU A 280 -0.05 -4.77 -22.89
N THR A 281 -0.66 -5.18 -21.78
CA THR A 281 -0.50 -6.52 -21.21
C THR A 281 -1.86 -7.13 -20.90
N GLU A 282 -1.93 -8.46 -20.86
CA GLU A 282 -3.13 -9.19 -20.50
C GLU A 282 -2.78 -10.46 -19.73
N GLY A 283 -3.77 -10.99 -19.00
CA GLY A 283 -3.64 -12.23 -18.26
C GLY A 283 -4.08 -12.11 -16.81
N LYS A 284 -4.18 -13.28 -16.16
CA LYS A 284 -4.48 -13.43 -14.74
C LYS A 284 -3.25 -13.09 -13.89
N GLN A 285 -2.93 -11.80 -13.85
CA GLN A 285 -1.71 -11.30 -13.27
C GLN A 285 -1.91 -9.95 -12.58
N VAL A 286 -0.91 -9.59 -11.79
CA VAL A 286 -0.78 -8.26 -11.20
C VAL A 286 0.60 -7.71 -11.58
N VAL A 287 0.64 -6.75 -12.50
CA VAL A 287 1.86 -5.98 -12.78
C VAL A 287 2.17 -5.07 -11.59
N ARG A 288 3.45 -4.98 -11.19
CA ARG A 288 3.90 -4.28 -9.98
C ARG A 288 4.82 -3.11 -10.29
N LEU A 289 5.89 -3.36 -11.05
CA LEU A 289 6.89 -2.36 -11.45
C LEU A 289 6.98 -2.32 -12.96
N PHE A 290 7.29 -1.17 -13.55
CA PHE A 290 7.53 -1.06 -14.99
C PHE A 290 8.39 0.14 -15.33
N ASP A 291 9.01 0.07 -16.50
CA ASP A 291 9.65 1.23 -17.13
C ASP A 291 9.58 1.14 -18.66
N TYR A 292 9.67 2.30 -19.32
CA TYR A 292 9.58 2.42 -20.77
C TYR A 292 10.50 3.53 -21.29
N ASP A 293 11.37 3.20 -22.23
CA ASP A 293 12.37 4.12 -22.79
C ASP A 293 11.98 4.70 -24.18
N GLY A 294 10.78 4.39 -24.67
CA GLY A 294 10.31 4.78 -26.00
C GLY A 294 10.45 3.68 -27.06
N ASN A 295 11.18 2.60 -26.76
CA ASN A 295 11.37 1.47 -27.65
C ASN A 295 11.08 0.13 -26.95
N SER A 296 11.55 -0.01 -25.72
CA SER A 296 11.46 -1.23 -24.92
C SER A 296 10.57 -1.01 -23.70
N LEU A 297 9.73 -2.01 -23.40
CA LEU A 297 8.92 -2.06 -22.19
C LEU A 297 9.43 -3.21 -21.32
N VAL A 298 9.74 -2.91 -20.07
CA VAL A 298 10.10 -3.90 -19.05
C VAL A 298 9.14 -3.77 -17.88
N TYR A 299 8.78 -4.89 -17.26
CA TYR A 299 7.89 -4.86 -16.11
C TYR A 299 8.04 -6.09 -15.24
N SER A 300 7.84 -5.92 -13.93
CA SER A 300 7.63 -7.03 -13.01
C SER A 300 6.15 -7.31 -12.83
N PHE A 301 5.81 -8.58 -12.70
CA PHE A 301 4.45 -9.02 -12.44
C PHE A 301 4.47 -10.25 -11.53
N MET A 302 3.30 -10.57 -10.99
CA MET A 302 3.08 -11.79 -10.22
C MET A 302 1.82 -12.49 -10.70
N THR A 303 1.78 -13.78 -10.40
CA THR A 303 0.59 -14.62 -10.53
C THR A 303 0.36 -15.32 -9.19
N PRO A 304 -0.78 -16.00 -8.97
CA PRO A 304 -0.96 -16.77 -7.74
C PRO A 304 0.06 -17.90 -7.55
N GLU A 305 0.70 -18.35 -8.63
CA GLU A 305 1.73 -19.39 -8.58
C GLU A 305 3.15 -18.82 -8.41
N LYS A 306 3.41 -17.59 -8.88
CA LYS A 306 4.76 -17.01 -8.93
C LYS A 306 4.78 -15.63 -8.28
N PRO A 307 5.58 -15.43 -7.20
CA PRO A 307 5.56 -14.20 -6.42
C PRO A 307 6.19 -13.00 -7.13
N SER A 308 7.11 -13.25 -8.06
CA SER A 308 7.86 -12.20 -8.73
C SER A 308 8.41 -12.72 -10.04
N LEU A 309 8.05 -12.11 -11.15
CA LEU A 309 8.55 -12.40 -12.49
C LEU A 309 8.94 -11.09 -13.16
N LEU A 310 9.97 -11.09 -13.99
CA LEU A 310 10.42 -9.94 -14.77
C LEU A 310 10.28 -10.22 -16.27
N PHE A 311 9.49 -9.42 -16.96
CA PHE A 311 9.43 -9.44 -18.42
C PHE A 311 10.42 -8.42 -19.02
N ARG A 312 11.23 -8.90 -19.97
CA ARG A 312 12.22 -8.11 -20.72
C ARG A 312 12.48 -8.69 -22.12
N GLY A 313 11.40 -8.90 -22.87
CA GLY A 313 11.41 -9.69 -24.12
C GLY A 313 11.29 -11.20 -23.88
N GLU A 314 11.84 -11.68 -22.77
CA GLU A 314 11.59 -13.00 -22.18
C GLU A 314 11.23 -12.86 -20.69
N VAL A 315 10.70 -13.93 -20.10
CA VAL A 315 10.37 -13.97 -18.67
C VAL A 315 11.55 -14.51 -17.88
N TYR A 316 12.04 -13.71 -16.93
CA TYR A 316 13.01 -14.10 -15.91
C TYR A 316 12.29 -14.37 -14.59
N ASP A 317 12.60 -15.51 -13.99
CA ASP A 317 12.10 -15.92 -12.67
C ASP A 317 13.27 -15.93 -11.67
N PRO A 318 13.32 -14.98 -10.72
CA PRO A 318 14.35 -14.96 -9.68
C PRO A 318 14.19 -16.12 -8.68
N ASP A 319 13.00 -16.73 -8.59
CA ASP A 319 12.65 -17.74 -7.59
C ASP A 319 12.06 -19.01 -8.26
N PRO A 320 12.82 -19.71 -9.15
CA PRO A 320 12.28 -20.77 -10.00
C PRO A 320 11.71 -21.96 -9.21
N ASN A 321 12.20 -22.19 -7.99
CA ASN A 321 11.78 -23.27 -7.11
C ASN A 321 10.49 -22.96 -6.34
N VAL A 322 10.04 -21.71 -6.30
CA VAL A 322 8.79 -21.33 -5.65
C VAL A 322 7.64 -21.54 -6.62
N LYS A 323 6.62 -22.32 -6.21
CA LYS A 323 5.39 -22.51 -6.97
C LYS A 323 4.19 -22.59 -6.03
N GLY A 324 3.32 -21.61 -6.10
CA GLY A 324 2.02 -21.60 -5.42
C GLY A 324 0.96 -22.44 -6.15
N LEU A 325 -0.19 -22.59 -5.52
CA LEU A 325 -1.40 -23.16 -6.08
C LEU A 325 -2.22 -22.08 -6.78
N MET A 326 -2.70 -22.39 -7.99
CA MET A 326 -3.62 -21.52 -8.72
C MET A 326 -5.01 -21.57 -8.08
N PRO A 327 -5.63 -20.44 -7.73
CA PRO A 327 -7.01 -20.40 -7.24
C PRO A 327 -8.00 -20.74 -8.35
N VAL A 328 -9.11 -21.35 -7.96
CA VAL A 328 -10.31 -21.53 -8.79
C VAL A 328 -11.31 -20.42 -8.54
N ARG A 329 -12.12 -20.11 -9.56
CA ARG A 329 -13.19 -19.11 -9.47
C ARG A 329 -14.40 -19.66 -8.73
N VAL A 330 -14.93 -18.87 -7.80
CA VAL A 330 -16.24 -19.11 -7.20
C VAL A 330 -17.30 -18.43 -8.06
N SER A 331 -18.36 -19.15 -8.39
CA SER A 331 -19.53 -18.62 -9.08
C SER A 331 -20.44 -17.92 -8.08
N SER A 332 -20.17 -16.64 -7.83
CA SER A 332 -20.94 -15.79 -6.92
C SER A 332 -21.27 -14.44 -7.58
N LYS A 333 -22.09 -13.61 -6.90
CA LYS A 333 -22.42 -12.25 -7.36
C LYS A 333 -21.21 -11.32 -7.34
N ILE A 334 -20.34 -11.50 -6.34
CA ILE A 334 -19.09 -10.75 -6.23
C ILE A 334 -17.92 -11.56 -6.80
N GLU A 335 -16.90 -10.83 -7.23
CA GLU A 335 -15.68 -11.46 -7.69
C GLU A 335 -14.96 -12.18 -6.55
N GLY A 336 -14.69 -13.48 -6.69
CA GLY A 336 -13.98 -14.24 -5.66
C GLY A 336 -13.38 -15.56 -6.12
N TRP A 337 -12.54 -16.11 -5.24
CA TRP A 337 -11.63 -17.20 -5.53
C TRP A 337 -11.51 -18.18 -4.35
N GLY A 338 -11.11 -19.41 -4.65
CA GLY A 338 -10.76 -20.42 -3.65
C GLY A 338 -9.50 -21.19 -4.03
N ILE A 339 -8.61 -21.43 -3.08
CA ILE A 339 -7.57 -22.46 -3.16
C ILE A 339 -8.11 -23.68 -2.41
N ILE A 340 -8.55 -24.69 -3.15
CA ILE A 340 -9.27 -25.84 -2.62
C ILE A 340 -8.34 -27.05 -2.55
N THR A 341 -8.10 -27.55 -1.35
CA THR A 341 -7.19 -28.66 -1.01
C THR A 341 -7.92 -29.93 -0.56
N GLY A 342 -9.24 -29.98 -0.79
CA GLY A 342 -10.10 -31.13 -0.55
C GLY A 342 -11.00 -30.98 0.68
N ASP A 343 -11.29 -32.10 1.35
CA ASP A 343 -12.09 -32.15 2.57
C ASP A 343 -11.28 -31.66 3.80
N LYS A 344 -11.08 -30.35 3.85
CA LYS A 344 -10.31 -29.62 4.86
C LYS A 344 -11.11 -28.46 5.45
N PRO A 345 -10.75 -27.96 6.64
CA PRO A 345 -11.32 -26.72 7.15
C PRO A 345 -11.06 -25.55 6.21
N THR A 346 -11.96 -24.59 6.17
CA THR A 346 -11.90 -23.45 5.26
C THR A 346 -11.72 -22.15 6.03
N ILE A 347 -10.83 -21.28 5.56
CA ILE A 347 -10.65 -19.94 6.12
C ILE A 347 -11.11 -18.91 5.08
N LEU A 348 -12.04 -18.04 5.48
CA LEU A 348 -12.37 -16.82 4.75
C LEU A 348 -11.32 -15.75 5.06
N PHE A 349 -10.64 -15.26 4.02
CA PHE A 349 -9.75 -14.10 4.11
C PHE A 349 -10.48 -12.85 3.61
N ILE A 350 -10.44 -11.79 4.40
CA ILE A 350 -11.08 -10.50 4.12
C ILE A 350 -9.98 -9.43 4.01
N HIS A 351 -9.94 -8.72 2.88
CA HIS A 351 -8.91 -7.72 2.65
C HIS A 351 -9.12 -6.44 3.48
N GLY A 352 -8.03 -5.72 3.73
CA GLY A 352 -8.08 -4.35 4.26
C GLY A 352 -8.50 -3.33 3.19
N GLY A 353 -8.68 -2.07 3.58
CA GLY A 353 -9.22 -1.03 2.71
C GLY A 353 -10.23 -0.15 3.45
N PRO A 354 -11.51 -0.08 3.04
CA PRO A 354 -12.22 -1.07 2.20
C PRO A 354 -11.92 -0.96 0.70
N HIS A 355 -11.38 0.17 0.25
CA HIS A 355 -11.08 0.47 -1.16
C HIS A 355 -9.76 -0.17 -1.64
N MET A 356 -9.63 -1.48 -1.46
CA MET A 356 -8.58 -2.31 -2.05
C MET A 356 -9.22 -3.48 -2.78
N ALA A 357 -8.42 -4.42 -3.26
CA ALA A 357 -8.92 -5.66 -3.82
C ALA A 357 -7.98 -6.85 -3.54
N TYR A 358 -8.54 -8.04 -3.43
CA TYR A 358 -7.84 -9.27 -3.78
C TYR A 358 -7.87 -9.53 -5.28
N GLY A 359 -7.13 -10.55 -5.71
CA GLY A 359 -7.06 -10.87 -7.13
C GLY A 359 -6.07 -11.98 -7.42
N TYR A 360 -5.35 -11.80 -8.52
CA TYR A 360 -4.31 -12.72 -8.98
C TYR A 360 -2.92 -12.39 -8.43
N GLY A 361 -2.84 -11.56 -7.39
CA GLY A 361 -1.61 -11.31 -6.64
C GLY A 361 -1.18 -12.57 -5.88
N TYR A 362 0.12 -12.78 -5.75
CA TYR A 362 0.66 -13.84 -4.90
C TYR A 362 0.49 -13.46 -3.43
N PHE A 363 0.03 -14.40 -2.62
CA PHE A 363 0.00 -14.27 -1.16
C PHE A 363 0.74 -15.43 -0.51
N ILE A 364 1.85 -15.12 0.16
CA ILE A 364 2.61 -16.06 1.00
C ILE A 364 1.66 -16.71 2.00
N GLU A 365 0.81 -15.92 2.66
CA GLU A 365 -0.13 -16.40 3.65
C GLU A 365 -1.15 -17.38 3.07
N PHE A 366 -1.71 -17.10 1.89
CA PHE A 366 -2.68 -18.00 1.26
C PHE A 366 -2.03 -19.35 0.92
N GLN A 367 -0.85 -19.32 0.32
CA GLN A 367 -0.11 -20.52 -0.03
C GLN A 367 0.36 -21.30 1.21
N PHE A 368 0.72 -20.59 2.28
CA PHE A 368 1.10 -21.17 3.56
C PHE A 368 -0.07 -21.93 4.21
N PHE A 369 -1.27 -21.34 4.28
CA PHE A 369 -2.44 -22.02 4.83
C PHE A 369 -2.91 -23.19 3.96
N ALA A 370 -2.91 -23.03 2.64
CA ALA A 370 -3.24 -24.11 1.71
C ALA A 370 -2.29 -25.32 1.89
N SER A 371 -0.98 -25.06 1.97
CA SER A 371 0.05 -26.09 2.19
C SER A 371 -0.05 -26.75 3.57
N ASN A 372 -0.70 -26.11 4.54
CA ASN A 372 -0.88 -26.62 5.89
C ASN A 372 -2.28 -27.20 6.16
N GLY A 373 -3.00 -27.58 5.10
CA GLY A 373 -4.23 -28.37 5.21
C GLY A 373 -5.49 -27.54 5.44
N PHE A 374 -5.55 -26.32 4.91
CA PHE A 374 -6.75 -25.50 4.87
C PHE A 374 -7.18 -25.23 3.43
N ASN A 375 -8.48 -25.06 3.23
CA ASN A 375 -9.02 -24.35 2.08
C ASN A 375 -8.93 -22.85 2.36
N VAL A 376 -8.63 -22.06 1.34
CA VAL A 376 -8.56 -20.59 1.44
C VAL A 376 -9.57 -20.01 0.48
N ILE A 377 -10.53 -19.20 0.97
CA ILE A 377 -11.48 -18.48 0.12
C ILE A 377 -11.39 -16.98 0.38
N TYR A 378 -11.53 -16.19 -0.67
CA TYR A 378 -11.40 -14.73 -0.60
C TYR A 378 -12.15 -14.07 -1.76
N ALA A 379 -12.70 -12.88 -1.52
CA ALA A 379 -13.54 -12.17 -2.48
C ALA A 379 -13.40 -10.65 -2.34
N ASN A 380 -13.99 -9.93 -3.29
CA ASN A 380 -14.04 -8.48 -3.35
C ASN A 380 -15.50 -8.01 -3.19
N PRO A 381 -15.95 -7.75 -1.94
CA PRO A 381 -17.29 -7.23 -1.68
C PRO A 381 -17.42 -5.76 -2.11
N THR A 382 -18.65 -5.24 -2.15
CA THR A 382 -18.95 -3.81 -2.33
C THR A 382 -18.06 -2.97 -1.40
N GLY A 383 -17.46 -1.91 -1.94
CA GLY A 383 -16.38 -1.16 -1.30
C GLY A 383 -15.02 -1.36 -1.98
N SER A 384 -14.80 -2.51 -2.62
CA SER A 384 -13.53 -2.83 -3.30
C SER A 384 -13.28 -1.95 -4.53
N GLN A 385 -12.01 -1.67 -4.82
CA GLN A 385 -11.63 -1.00 -6.07
C GLN A 385 -11.47 -1.98 -7.24
N GLY A 386 -11.48 -1.46 -8.47
CA GLY A 386 -11.42 -2.27 -9.70
C GLY A 386 -12.77 -2.61 -10.33
N TYR A 387 -13.88 -2.15 -9.75
CA TYR A 387 -15.26 -2.40 -10.22
C TYR A 387 -16.06 -1.12 -10.54
N GLY A 388 -15.37 0.03 -10.59
CA GLY A 388 -15.97 1.34 -10.81
C GLY A 388 -16.36 2.07 -9.52
N GLU A 389 -16.67 3.36 -9.66
CA GLU A 389 -16.84 4.28 -8.53
C GLU A 389 -18.05 3.93 -7.64
N GLU A 390 -19.18 3.57 -8.24
CA GLU A 390 -20.39 3.23 -7.48
C GLU A 390 -20.20 1.98 -6.62
N PHE A 391 -19.47 0.99 -7.12
CA PHE A 391 -19.13 -0.20 -6.35
C PHE A 391 -18.18 0.13 -5.21
N ALA A 392 -17.16 0.96 -5.44
CA ALA A 392 -16.22 1.39 -4.40
C ALA A 392 -16.89 2.27 -3.33
N LYS A 393 -17.80 3.16 -3.73
CA LYS A 393 -18.54 4.04 -2.82
C LYS A 393 -19.62 3.31 -2.01
N GLY A 394 -20.09 2.16 -2.50
CA GLY A 394 -21.29 1.50 -1.97
C GLY A 394 -21.23 1.07 -0.50
N CYS A 395 -20.05 1.00 0.13
CA CYS A 395 -19.91 0.71 1.56
C CYS A 395 -19.91 1.97 2.45
N VAL A 396 -19.82 3.18 1.88
CA VAL A 396 -19.69 4.41 2.66
C VAL A 396 -20.96 4.67 3.47
N GLY A 397 -20.81 4.75 4.79
CA GLY A 397 -21.91 4.85 5.74
C GLY A 397 -22.62 3.54 6.06
N ASP A 398 -22.16 2.40 5.50
CA ASP A 398 -22.77 1.07 5.62
C ASP A 398 -21.71 -0.04 5.86
N TRP A 399 -20.58 0.28 6.50
CA TRP A 399 -19.60 -0.73 6.87
C TRP A 399 -20.24 -1.84 7.73
N GLY A 400 -20.12 -3.09 7.30
CA GLY A 400 -20.75 -4.22 7.97
C GLY A 400 -22.19 -4.53 7.52
N GLY A 401 -22.74 -3.72 6.60
CA GLY A 401 -24.04 -3.93 5.98
C GLY A 401 -23.94 -4.80 4.73
N ARG A 402 -24.04 -4.18 3.56
CA ARG A 402 -24.05 -4.88 2.27
C ARG A 402 -22.79 -5.70 2.01
N ASP A 403 -21.64 -5.14 2.36
CA ASP A 403 -20.32 -5.79 2.24
C ASP A 403 -20.25 -7.13 3.00
N MET A 404 -20.75 -7.19 4.24
CA MET A 404 -20.84 -8.41 5.03
C MET A 404 -21.82 -9.42 4.41
N ALA A 405 -22.98 -8.95 3.95
CA ALA A 405 -23.99 -9.82 3.34
C ALA A 405 -23.44 -10.52 2.09
N GLU A 406 -22.71 -9.79 1.25
CA GLU A 406 -22.06 -10.33 0.05
C GLU A 406 -20.95 -11.35 0.40
N LEU A 407 -20.18 -11.10 1.48
CA LEU A 407 -19.18 -12.07 1.97
C LEU A 407 -19.83 -13.37 2.49
N LEU A 408 -20.94 -13.26 3.21
CA LEU A 408 -21.67 -14.43 3.72
C LEU A 408 -22.31 -15.24 2.58
N GLU A 409 -22.88 -14.56 1.57
CA GLU A 409 -23.40 -15.21 0.35
C GLU A 409 -22.27 -15.92 -0.41
N PHE A 410 -21.12 -15.26 -0.59
CA PHE A 410 -19.93 -15.85 -1.20
C PHE A 410 -19.44 -17.11 -0.48
N VAL A 411 -19.43 -17.11 0.86
CA VAL A 411 -19.07 -18.30 1.66
C VAL A 411 -20.00 -19.45 1.33
N GLU A 412 -21.32 -19.22 1.26
CA GLU A 412 -22.28 -20.28 0.95
C GLU A 412 -22.18 -20.76 -0.51
N ASP A 413 -21.93 -19.85 -1.45
CA ASP A 413 -21.66 -20.20 -2.85
C ASP A 413 -20.43 -21.11 -2.97
N ALA A 414 -19.32 -20.74 -2.32
CA ALA A 414 -18.11 -21.54 -2.30
C ALA A 414 -18.33 -22.91 -1.64
N ARG A 415 -19.08 -22.96 -0.53
CA ARG A 415 -19.45 -24.21 0.16
C ARG A 415 -20.22 -25.15 -0.75
N ARG A 416 -21.24 -24.64 -1.46
CA ARG A 416 -22.05 -25.44 -2.38
C ARG A 416 -21.26 -25.88 -3.59
N GLN A 417 -20.47 -24.99 -4.19
CA GLN A 417 -19.70 -25.28 -5.39
C GLN A 417 -18.60 -26.34 -5.15
N PHE A 418 -17.94 -26.29 -4.00
CA PHE A 418 -16.78 -27.14 -3.70
C PHE A 418 -17.01 -28.19 -2.60
N ASN A 419 -18.26 -28.35 -2.14
CA ASN A 419 -18.64 -29.25 -1.05
C ASN A 419 -17.82 -29.04 0.23
N LEU A 420 -17.60 -27.79 0.63
CA LEU A 420 -16.75 -27.45 1.78
C LEU A 420 -17.43 -27.83 3.10
N THR A 421 -16.64 -28.30 4.07
CA THR A 421 -17.14 -28.66 5.41
C THR A 421 -17.67 -27.47 6.19
N LYS A 422 -18.36 -27.74 7.31
CA LYS A 422 -18.81 -26.72 8.27
C LYS A 422 -17.69 -26.15 9.16
N ARG A 423 -16.45 -26.63 9.04
CA ARG A 423 -15.29 -26.13 9.79
C ARG A 423 -14.78 -24.84 9.15
N MET A 424 -15.33 -23.70 9.57
CA MET A 424 -15.06 -22.40 8.99
C MET A 424 -14.32 -21.49 9.98
N GLY A 425 -13.21 -20.92 9.53
CA GLY A 425 -12.52 -19.81 10.16
C GLY A 425 -12.67 -18.52 9.37
N VAL A 426 -12.44 -17.38 10.01
CA VAL A 426 -12.39 -16.06 9.35
C VAL A 426 -11.19 -15.26 9.81
N THR A 427 -10.60 -14.51 8.89
CA THR A 427 -9.50 -13.61 9.22
C THR A 427 -9.41 -12.44 8.25
N GLY A 428 -8.88 -11.33 8.74
CA GLY A 428 -8.59 -10.16 7.94
C GLY A 428 -7.74 -9.15 8.69
N GLY A 429 -7.10 -8.27 7.92
CA GLY A 429 -6.28 -7.18 8.42
C GLY A 429 -6.92 -5.82 8.18
N SER A 430 -6.74 -4.85 9.08
CA SER A 430 -7.23 -3.46 8.89
C SER A 430 -8.76 -3.43 8.83
N TYR A 431 -9.37 -2.86 7.78
CA TYR A 431 -10.81 -3.03 7.52
C TYR A 431 -11.24 -4.52 7.47
N GLY A 432 -10.40 -5.44 6.98
CA GLY A 432 -10.69 -6.88 7.07
C GLY A 432 -10.71 -7.40 8.51
N GLY A 433 -9.94 -6.77 9.42
CA GLY A 433 -9.99 -7.01 10.86
C GLY A 433 -11.24 -6.41 11.50
N PHE A 434 -11.68 -5.23 11.06
CA PHE A 434 -13.01 -4.68 11.38
C PHE A 434 -14.12 -5.67 10.99
N MET A 435 -14.12 -6.14 9.74
CA MET A 435 -15.13 -7.07 9.25
C MET A 435 -15.04 -8.42 9.96
N THR A 436 -13.84 -8.90 10.31
CA THR A 436 -13.67 -10.11 11.14
C THR A 436 -14.31 -9.92 12.51
N ASN A 437 -14.13 -8.77 13.15
CA ASN A 437 -14.76 -8.46 14.43
C ASN A 437 -16.28 -8.29 14.29
N TRP A 438 -16.73 -7.68 13.20
CA TRP A 438 -18.15 -7.41 12.94
C TRP A 438 -18.92 -8.71 12.66
N ILE A 439 -18.42 -9.56 11.77
CA ILE A 439 -19.11 -10.76 11.30
C ILE A 439 -19.35 -11.75 12.44
N ILE A 440 -18.42 -11.89 13.39
CA ILE A 440 -18.59 -12.78 14.56
C ILE A 440 -19.56 -12.24 15.62
N THR A 441 -20.00 -10.98 15.49
CA THR A 441 -21.08 -10.42 16.32
C THR A 441 -22.47 -10.59 15.66
N HIS A 442 -22.51 -10.99 14.39
CA HIS A 442 -23.73 -11.08 13.57
C HIS A 442 -23.95 -12.46 12.92
N SER A 443 -23.01 -13.39 13.05
CA SER A 443 -23.05 -14.71 12.40
C SER A 443 -22.39 -15.78 13.26
N GLU A 444 -22.97 -16.98 13.24
CA GLU A 444 -22.46 -18.17 13.93
C GLU A 444 -21.77 -19.15 12.97
N ILE A 445 -21.52 -18.74 11.72
CA ILE A 445 -20.89 -19.61 10.70
C ILE A 445 -19.45 -20.00 11.10
N PHE A 446 -18.74 -19.11 11.80
CA PHE A 446 -17.31 -19.26 12.06
C PHE A 446 -17.03 -19.77 13.47
N SER A 447 -16.26 -20.86 13.57
CA SER A 447 -15.83 -21.45 14.84
C SER A 447 -14.56 -20.81 15.40
N ALA A 448 -13.76 -20.17 14.55
CA ALA A 448 -12.54 -19.47 14.95
C ALA A 448 -12.33 -18.19 14.15
N ALA A 449 -11.85 -17.13 14.81
CA ALA A 449 -11.51 -15.88 14.17
C ALA A 449 -10.08 -15.41 14.50
N VAL A 450 -9.44 -14.75 13.54
CA VAL A 450 -8.18 -14.02 13.75
C VAL A 450 -8.29 -12.63 13.17
N SER A 451 -8.38 -11.62 14.04
CA SER A 451 -8.43 -10.21 13.65
C SER A 451 -7.05 -9.59 13.77
N GLU A 452 -6.51 -9.09 12.66
CA GLU A 452 -5.19 -8.45 12.64
C GLU A 452 -5.33 -6.95 12.45
N ARG A 453 -4.59 -6.14 13.22
CA ARG A 453 -4.53 -4.67 13.05
C ARG A 453 -5.89 -4.04 12.77
N GLY A 454 -6.93 -4.55 13.45
CA GLY A 454 -8.34 -4.33 13.12
C GLY A 454 -8.95 -3.17 13.89
N ILE A 455 -10.25 -2.95 13.67
CA ILE A 455 -11.02 -1.90 14.34
C ILE A 455 -12.15 -2.56 15.13
N SER A 456 -12.36 -2.14 16.38
CA SER A 456 -13.48 -2.58 17.22
C SER A 456 -14.41 -1.43 17.61
N ASN A 457 -13.90 -0.19 17.62
CA ASN A 457 -14.57 1.00 18.12
C ASN A 457 -14.25 2.21 17.22
N LEU A 458 -15.19 2.57 16.35
CA LEU A 458 -15.06 3.70 15.42
C LEU A 458 -15.04 5.05 16.14
N VAL A 459 -15.62 5.17 17.34
CA VAL A 459 -15.55 6.40 18.13
C VAL A 459 -14.11 6.66 18.60
N SER A 460 -13.44 5.67 19.20
CA SER A 460 -12.03 5.87 19.58
C SER A 460 -11.13 6.00 18.34
N MET A 461 -11.40 5.24 17.27
CA MET A 461 -10.66 5.29 16.00
C MET A 461 -10.60 6.72 15.43
N CYS A 462 -11.71 7.47 15.44
CA CYS A 462 -11.73 8.86 14.97
C CYS A 462 -10.81 9.80 15.76
N GLY A 463 -10.51 9.50 17.02
CA GLY A 463 -9.61 10.28 17.86
C GLY A 463 -8.18 9.77 17.94
N THR A 464 -7.94 8.49 17.66
CA THR A 464 -6.64 7.86 17.86
C THR A 464 -5.88 7.61 16.55
N SER A 465 -6.55 7.30 15.45
CA SER A 465 -5.90 6.95 14.18
C SER A 465 -5.23 8.16 13.52
N ASP A 466 -4.12 7.93 12.82
CA ASP A 466 -3.41 8.92 12.00
C ASP A 466 -4.26 9.53 10.87
N ILE A 467 -5.37 8.87 10.50
CA ILE A 467 -6.32 9.33 9.50
C ILE A 467 -7.78 9.33 9.99
N GLY A 468 -8.05 8.87 11.22
CA GLY A 468 -9.41 8.62 11.70
C GLY A 468 -10.32 9.86 11.76
N PHE A 469 -9.73 11.01 12.05
CA PHE A 469 -10.44 12.30 12.16
C PHE A 469 -11.06 12.77 10.84
N TRP A 470 -10.67 12.18 9.71
CA TRP A 470 -11.27 12.47 8.41
C TRP A 470 -11.67 11.21 7.66
N PHE A 471 -10.80 10.21 7.53
CA PHE A 471 -11.04 9.02 6.72
C PHE A 471 -12.18 8.21 7.32
N ASN A 472 -12.06 7.79 8.59
CA ASN A 472 -13.10 6.99 9.23
C ASN A 472 -14.40 7.75 9.43
N ALA A 473 -14.34 9.08 9.63
CA ALA A 473 -15.53 9.92 9.67
C ALA A 473 -16.27 9.91 8.32
N VAL A 474 -15.56 10.21 7.23
CA VAL A 474 -16.10 10.20 5.86
C VAL A 474 -16.63 8.81 5.48
N GLU A 475 -15.87 7.75 5.75
CA GLU A 475 -16.26 6.37 5.48
C GLU A 475 -17.48 5.92 6.29
N SER A 476 -17.67 6.46 7.48
CA SER A 476 -18.87 6.20 8.30
C SER A 476 -20.05 7.10 7.90
N GLY A 477 -19.88 7.95 6.88
CA GLY A 477 -20.90 8.91 6.44
C GLY A 477 -21.26 9.90 7.54
N VAL A 478 -20.28 10.41 8.28
CA VAL A 478 -20.43 11.48 9.28
C VAL A 478 -19.51 12.65 8.94
N ASP A 479 -19.98 13.86 9.23
CA ASP A 479 -19.29 15.12 8.97
C ASP A 479 -18.47 15.60 10.18
N ASP A 480 -19.04 15.48 11.39
CA ASP A 480 -18.39 15.76 12.67
C ASP A 480 -18.50 14.55 13.61
N PRO A 481 -17.43 13.76 13.82
CA PRO A 481 -17.49 12.57 14.66
C PRO A 481 -17.73 12.88 16.14
N TRP A 482 -17.68 14.14 16.59
CA TRP A 482 -17.78 14.54 18.00
C TRP A 482 -19.15 15.08 18.42
N ASN A 483 -20.05 15.32 17.47
CA ASN A 483 -21.46 15.57 17.76
C ASN A 483 -22.09 14.29 18.36
N PRO A 484 -22.87 14.38 19.47
CA PRO A 484 -23.57 13.25 20.07
C PRO A 484 -24.26 12.26 19.11
N GLU A 485 -24.99 12.76 18.10
CA GLU A 485 -25.68 11.90 17.13
C GLU A 485 -24.71 11.09 16.27
N ASN A 486 -23.65 11.72 15.79
CA ASN A 486 -22.61 11.07 14.99
C ASN A 486 -21.76 10.10 15.84
N MET A 487 -21.45 10.44 17.10
CA MET A 487 -20.82 9.51 18.04
C MET A 487 -21.68 8.26 18.26
N GLU A 488 -22.99 8.42 18.40
CA GLU A 488 -23.92 7.30 18.53
C GLU A 488 -23.92 6.43 17.27
N LYS A 489 -23.98 7.05 16.08
CA LYS A 489 -23.87 6.33 14.81
C LYS A 489 -22.57 5.53 14.71
N LEU A 490 -21.43 6.16 14.98
CA LEU A 490 -20.11 5.50 14.99
C LEU A 490 -20.09 4.31 15.97
N MET A 491 -20.65 4.48 17.17
CA MET A 491 -20.74 3.39 18.15
C MET A 491 -21.66 2.25 17.66
N ARG A 492 -22.79 2.56 17.01
CA ARG A 492 -23.69 1.54 16.42
C ARG A 492 -23.07 0.81 15.23
N MET A 493 -22.10 1.42 14.55
CA MET A 493 -21.28 0.80 13.50
C MET A 493 -20.03 0.09 14.06
N SER A 494 -19.86 0.04 15.39
CA SER A 494 -18.66 -0.54 16.03
C SER A 494 -18.91 -1.99 16.50
N PRO A 495 -18.03 -2.96 16.17
CA PRO A 495 -18.15 -4.35 16.66
C PRO A 495 -18.26 -4.46 18.19
N ILE A 496 -17.56 -3.60 18.94
CA ILE A 496 -17.57 -3.60 20.41
C ILE A 496 -18.99 -3.41 20.99
N TYR A 497 -19.88 -2.70 20.28
CA TYR A 497 -21.25 -2.49 20.72
C TYR A 497 -22.06 -3.79 20.76
N TYR A 498 -21.72 -4.76 19.91
CA TYR A 498 -22.40 -6.05 19.79
C TYR A 498 -21.61 -7.22 20.41
N VAL A 499 -20.53 -6.93 21.15
CA VAL A 499 -19.65 -7.95 21.74
C VAL A 499 -20.37 -8.99 22.61
N GLY A 500 -21.55 -8.65 23.15
CA GLY A 500 -22.38 -9.57 23.92
C GLY A 500 -22.96 -10.75 23.13
N LYS A 501 -22.88 -10.72 21.79
CA LYS A 501 -23.36 -11.78 20.90
C LYS A 501 -22.26 -12.76 20.47
N VAL A 502 -21.00 -12.48 20.79
CA VAL A 502 -19.87 -13.27 20.29
C VAL A 502 -19.74 -14.57 21.06
N SER A 503 -19.69 -15.69 20.34
CA SER A 503 -19.35 -17.02 20.86
C SER A 503 -18.09 -17.61 20.23
N THR A 504 -17.60 -17.04 19.12
CA THR A 504 -16.44 -17.49 18.37
C THR A 504 -15.12 -17.23 19.11
N SER A 505 -14.28 -18.25 19.29
CA SER A 505 -12.92 -18.08 19.82
C SER A 505 -12.12 -17.15 18.90
N THR A 506 -11.57 -16.07 19.46
CA THR A 506 -10.95 -14.99 18.67
C THR A 506 -9.52 -14.62 19.11
N MET A 507 -8.55 -14.71 18.20
CA MET A 507 -7.20 -14.17 18.41
C MET A 507 -7.04 -12.79 17.76
N PHE A 508 -6.34 -11.90 18.45
CA PHE A 508 -5.95 -10.59 17.96
C PHE A 508 -4.43 -10.55 17.73
N ILE A 509 -4.00 -9.99 16.60
CA ILE A 509 -2.59 -9.74 16.30
C ILE A 509 -2.41 -8.26 15.98
N HIS A 510 -1.54 -7.57 16.71
CA HIS A 510 -1.41 -6.12 16.60
C HIS A 510 0.03 -5.63 16.82
N GLY A 511 0.46 -4.66 16.03
CA GLY A 511 1.72 -3.93 16.25
C GLY A 511 1.52 -2.78 17.24
N GLU A 512 2.45 -2.56 18.16
CA GLU A 512 2.31 -1.49 19.17
C GLU A 512 2.47 -0.08 18.57
N GLU A 513 3.17 0.04 17.45
CA GLU A 513 3.37 1.30 16.71
C GLU A 513 2.44 1.39 15.49
N ASP A 514 1.36 0.61 15.47
CA ASP A 514 0.30 0.77 14.48
C ASP A 514 -0.47 2.06 14.78
N TYR A 515 -0.22 3.10 13.99
CA TYR A 515 -0.94 4.36 14.12
C TYR A 515 -2.10 4.47 13.13
N ARG A 516 -2.22 3.52 12.20
CA ARG A 516 -3.33 3.44 11.26
C ARG A 516 -4.58 2.92 11.94
N CYS A 517 -4.46 1.79 12.62
CA CYS A 517 -5.47 1.22 13.53
C CYS A 517 -4.79 1.06 14.89
N PRO A 518 -4.90 2.04 15.81
CA PRO A 518 -4.22 1.98 17.10
C PRO A 518 -4.52 0.72 17.92
N ILE A 519 -3.51 0.22 18.66
CA ILE A 519 -3.59 -1.05 19.39
C ILE A 519 -4.76 -1.13 20.40
N GLU A 520 -5.25 0.01 20.88
CA GLU A 520 -6.42 0.09 21.75
C GLU A 520 -7.66 -0.59 21.14
N GLN A 521 -7.75 -0.68 19.81
CA GLN A 521 -8.80 -1.41 19.11
C GLN A 521 -8.77 -2.91 19.41
N ALA A 522 -7.59 -3.55 19.40
CA ALA A 522 -7.46 -4.95 19.78
C ALA A 522 -7.61 -5.16 21.29
N GLU A 523 -7.07 -4.24 22.10
CA GLU A 523 -7.16 -4.32 23.57
C GLU A 523 -8.61 -4.25 24.06
N GLN A 524 -9.40 -3.30 23.56
CA GLN A 524 -10.82 -3.15 23.93
C GLN A 524 -11.61 -4.43 23.67
N PHE A 525 -11.50 -4.99 22.46
CA PHE A 525 -12.28 -6.17 22.08
C PHE A 525 -11.78 -7.44 22.78
N HIS A 526 -10.46 -7.62 22.91
CA HIS A 526 -9.89 -8.73 23.68
C HIS A 526 -10.39 -8.76 25.12
N VAL A 527 -10.28 -7.64 25.84
CA VAL A 527 -10.72 -7.54 27.24
C VAL A 527 -12.23 -7.77 27.34
N ALA A 528 -13.02 -7.23 26.41
CA ALA A 528 -14.47 -7.40 26.40
C ALA A 528 -14.93 -8.84 26.15
N LEU A 529 -14.21 -9.60 25.30
CA LEU A 529 -14.45 -11.03 25.08
C LEU A 529 -14.07 -11.85 26.32
N ARG A 530 -12.87 -11.63 26.87
CA ARG A 530 -12.41 -12.33 28.08
C ARG A 530 -13.35 -12.10 29.27
N SER A 531 -13.85 -10.88 29.43
CA SER A 531 -14.80 -10.53 30.50
C SER A 531 -16.15 -11.23 30.37
N ARG A 532 -16.48 -11.75 29.17
CA ARG A 532 -17.69 -12.52 28.88
C ARG A 532 -17.47 -14.02 28.85
N GLY A 533 -16.27 -14.48 29.20
CA GLY A 533 -15.91 -15.89 29.16
C GLY A 533 -15.69 -16.45 27.76
N VAL A 534 -15.61 -15.59 26.73
CA VAL A 534 -15.25 -16.01 25.36
C VAL A 534 -13.74 -16.19 25.29
N GLU A 535 -13.29 -17.28 24.68
CA GLU A 535 -11.87 -17.55 24.50
C GLU A 535 -11.26 -16.48 23.59
N SER A 536 -10.16 -15.89 24.07
CA SER A 536 -9.44 -14.90 23.28
C SER A 536 -7.96 -14.86 23.64
N LYS A 537 -7.14 -14.56 22.64
CA LYS A 537 -5.68 -14.40 22.73
C LYS A 537 -5.28 -13.07 22.10
N LEU A 538 -4.36 -12.33 22.72
CA LEU A 538 -3.82 -11.07 22.18
C LEU A 538 -2.30 -11.22 21.97
N VAL A 539 -1.87 -11.10 20.71
CA VAL A 539 -0.47 -11.14 20.29
C VAL A 539 -0.04 -9.71 19.96
N ARG A 540 1.01 -9.23 20.63
CA ARG A 540 1.52 -7.86 20.50
C ARG A 540 2.94 -7.88 19.95
N TYR A 541 3.19 -7.11 18.90
CA TYR A 541 4.52 -6.94 18.32
C TYR A 541 5.06 -5.53 18.59
N GLN A 542 6.06 -5.45 19.47
CA GLN A 542 6.74 -4.20 19.79
C GLN A 542 7.58 -3.70 18.60
N GLY A 543 7.47 -2.40 18.30
CA GLY A 543 8.17 -1.74 17.19
C GLY A 543 7.58 -2.00 15.81
N ASP A 544 6.55 -2.86 15.70
CA ASP A 544 5.86 -3.12 14.44
C ASP A 544 4.67 -2.15 14.28
N GLY A 545 4.50 -1.64 13.06
CA GLY A 545 3.37 -0.79 12.65
C GLY A 545 2.28 -1.53 11.87
N HIS A 546 1.47 -0.80 11.10
CA HIS A 546 0.37 -1.39 10.33
C HIS A 546 0.84 -2.38 9.25
N GLU A 547 2.00 -2.13 8.64
CA GLU A 547 2.55 -2.98 7.58
C GLU A 547 3.33 -4.22 8.09
N HIS A 548 3.21 -4.57 9.37
CA HIS A 548 3.97 -5.68 9.99
C HIS A 548 3.83 -7.02 9.26
N ALA A 549 2.68 -7.27 8.61
CA ALA A 549 2.44 -8.50 7.86
C ALA A 549 3.13 -8.53 6.49
N ARG A 550 3.60 -7.39 5.96
CA ARG A 550 4.19 -7.26 4.61
C ARG A 550 5.65 -6.82 4.63
N ARG A 551 6.02 -5.94 5.56
CA ARG A 551 7.36 -5.35 5.70
C ARG A 551 7.78 -5.17 7.17
N GLY A 552 7.20 -5.97 8.07
CA GLY A 552 7.58 -5.96 9.48
C GLY A 552 8.94 -6.61 9.71
N ARG A 553 9.29 -6.82 10.98
CA ARG A 553 10.46 -7.63 11.30
C ARG A 553 10.25 -9.07 10.82
N PRO A 554 11.16 -9.65 10.01
CA PRO A 554 11.00 -11.01 9.48
C PRO A 554 10.63 -12.08 10.51
N ASP A 555 11.22 -12.05 11.71
CA ASP A 555 10.88 -13.01 12.78
C ASP A 555 9.44 -12.86 13.27
N ASN A 556 8.94 -11.62 13.38
CA ASN A 556 7.55 -11.36 13.75
C ASN A 556 6.61 -11.82 12.63
N MET A 557 6.97 -11.65 11.36
CA MET A 557 6.20 -12.16 10.22
C MET A 557 6.08 -13.68 10.25
N MET A 558 7.17 -14.40 10.53
CA MET A 558 7.17 -15.86 10.66
C MET A 558 6.38 -16.33 11.88
N HIS A 559 6.56 -15.69 13.03
CA HIS A 559 5.80 -15.98 14.24
C HIS A 559 4.29 -15.76 14.03
N ARG A 560 3.90 -14.66 13.37
CA ARG A 560 2.50 -14.35 13.01
C ARG A 560 1.85 -15.49 12.23
N LEU A 561 2.49 -15.99 11.18
CA LEU A 561 1.96 -17.10 10.39
C LEU A 561 1.83 -18.38 11.23
N THR A 562 2.85 -18.67 12.04
CA THR A 562 2.90 -19.90 12.86
C THR A 562 1.83 -19.91 13.95
N ILE A 563 1.68 -18.81 14.71
CA ILE A 563 0.69 -18.73 15.78
C ILE A 563 -0.75 -18.72 15.26
N LYS A 564 -0.97 -18.09 14.09
CA LYS A 564 -2.26 -18.10 13.39
C LYS A 564 -2.61 -19.48 12.88
N LEU A 565 -1.64 -20.21 12.33
CA LEU A 565 -1.84 -21.60 11.93
C LEU A 565 -2.23 -22.49 13.11
N GLN A 566 -1.52 -22.36 14.23
CA GLN A 566 -1.83 -23.14 15.42
C GLN A 566 -3.25 -22.84 15.93
N TRP A 567 -3.63 -21.55 15.98
CA TRP A 567 -4.97 -21.14 16.38
C TRP A 567 -6.06 -21.82 15.54
N PHE A 568 -5.95 -21.80 14.22
CA PHE A 568 -6.95 -22.45 13.37
C PHE A 568 -6.93 -23.98 13.49
N LYS A 569 -5.76 -24.61 13.66
CA LYS A 569 -5.67 -26.07 13.88
C LYS A 569 -6.37 -26.50 15.17
N ASP A 570 -6.24 -25.72 16.24
CA ASP A 570 -6.82 -26.04 17.54
C ASP A 570 -8.35 -25.92 17.55
N HIS A 571 -8.91 -25.04 16.72
CA HIS A 571 -10.33 -24.67 16.77
C HIS A 571 -11.16 -25.18 15.58
N LEU A 572 -10.52 -25.63 14.50
CA LEU A 572 -11.20 -26.13 13.29
C LEU A 572 -10.93 -27.62 13.08
N THR A 573 -11.18 -28.43 14.11
CA THR A 573 -11.00 -29.89 14.08
C THR A 573 -12.09 -30.62 13.31
#